data_AF-A0A956A7Q7-F1
#
_entry.id   AF-A0A956A7Q7-F1
#
_cell.length_a   1.000
_cell.length_b   1.000
_cell.length_c   1.000
_cell.angle_alpha   90.00
_cell.angle_beta   90.00
_cell.angle_gamma   90.00
#
_symmetry.space_group_name_H-M   'P 1'
#
loop_
_entity.id
_entity.type
_entity.pdbx_description
1 polymer ?
#
loop_
_entity_poly.entity_id
_entity_poly.type
_entity_poly.pdbx_seq_one_letter_code
_entity_poly.pdbx_strand_id
1 'polypeptide(L)'
;MTEPDDTIPGQPPPHARPPEPPAARPPAQGSPFWHMVKVLLVRAFHSDLEPVEVLPDEVGPLSRDNVHGGSEPLRRVLLWRRAALLVAFLFQIPPLIVRIINAGVALGENGQDIAAGLEFFLVLLELGVLVAIYAAMRRWASWHRSRRVLLWTWAASFLAPFLFSLVPLRSVYAPNADGPQGLIFGAFLGVAVFIQLAPKVLALIPGILRAAIIAKAAFPMSSMPGRVIQIAAPFDSLLMFVVLILPYQMTGGGWMVPAILLLTLAPIFFYVGGKRLAKPHTLELALKDIGWTRRGAIAGNLLGGLCLVVGLMVTVGSVEFNGSHLIGFGDIFLAVFTLIAEIFRLEVIGIDIMLGAMVGLHEGRRARAADVDAAEAAYERELDVLAAARRADIDRSAQSAPKPPPQPPGGGPS
;
A
#
# COMPACT_ATOMS: atom_id res chain seq x y z
N MET A 1 53.32 -29.85 -33.59
CA MET A 1 52.09 -29.71 -32.79
C MET A 1 51.53 -28.34 -33.14
N THR A 2 50.60 -28.35 -34.08
CA THR A 2 49.94 -27.18 -34.68
C THR A 2 48.47 -27.30 -34.30
N GLU A 3 47.96 -26.34 -33.53
CA GLU A 3 46.53 -26.27 -33.20
C GLU A 3 45.72 -25.96 -34.47
N PRO A 4 44.58 -26.64 -34.68
CA PRO A 4 43.70 -26.35 -35.80
C PRO A 4 42.94 -25.05 -35.54
N ASP A 5 43.00 -24.18 -36.54
CA ASP A 5 42.32 -22.89 -36.63
C ASP A 5 40.84 -23.12 -36.97
N ASP A 6 39.99 -23.20 -35.94
CA ASP A 6 38.53 -23.30 -36.04
C ASP A 6 37.89 -21.93 -36.39
N THR A 7 38.32 -21.32 -37.49
CA THR A 7 37.63 -20.16 -38.06
C THR A 7 36.43 -20.64 -38.87
N ILE A 8 35.24 -20.62 -38.23
CA ILE A 8 33.96 -20.91 -38.88
C ILE A 8 33.76 -19.97 -40.08
N PRO A 9 33.76 -20.47 -41.33
CA PRO A 9 33.58 -19.62 -42.50
C PRO A 9 32.12 -19.19 -42.59
N GLY A 10 31.86 -17.88 -42.46
CA GLY A 10 30.53 -17.31 -42.73
C GLY A 10 29.95 -16.41 -41.63
N GLN A 11 30.69 -16.09 -40.57
CA GLN A 11 30.23 -15.08 -39.62
C GLN A 11 30.35 -13.69 -40.26
N PRO A 12 29.24 -12.94 -40.46
CA PRO A 12 29.29 -11.61 -41.03
C PRO A 12 30.18 -10.71 -40.16
N PRO A 13 30.96 -9.79 -40.77
CA PRO A 13 31.87 -8.92 -40.04
C PRO A 13 31.09 -8.22 -38.92
N PRO A 14 31.66 -8.13 -37.69
CA PRO A 14 31.00 -7.51 -36.57
C PRO A 14 30.57 -6.11 -37.00
N HIS A 15 29.26 -5.89 -37.13
CA HIS A 15 28.70 -4.60 -37.48
C HIS A 15 29.32 -3.57 -36.55
N ALA A 16 30.07 -2.63 -37.13
CA ALA A 16 30.66 -1.53 -36.39
C ALA A 16 29.57 -0.91 -35.51
N ARG A 17 29.79 -0.92 -34.19
CA ARG A 17 28.83 -0.31 -33.26
C ARG A 17 28.58 1.12 -33.76
N PRO A 18 27.31 1.52 -33.93
CA PRO A 18 26.99 2.90 -34.28
C PRO A 18 27.79 3.83 -33.37
N PRO A 19 28.39 4.92 -33.89
CA PRO A 19 29.13 5.87 -33.08
C PRO A 19 28.25 6.28 -31.89
N GLU A 20 28.80 6.10 -30.70
CA GLU A 20 28.09 6.38 -29.45
C GLU A 20 27.65 7.85 -29.51
N PRO A 21 26.34 8.14 -29.38
CA PRO A 21 25.85 9.50 -29.49
C PRO A 21 26.61 10.39 -28.51
N PRO A 22 27.05 11.61 -28.92
CA PRO A 22 27.86 12.48 -28.10
C PRO A 22 27.18 12.66 -26.74
N ALA A 23 27.92 12.35 -25.66
CA ALA A 23 27.42 12.41 -24.31
C ALA A 23 26.71 13.76 -24.08
N ALA A 24 25.40 13.69 -23.82
CA ALA A 24 24.59 14.88 -23.59
C ALA A 24 25.25 15.71 -22.48
N ARG A 25 25.48 17.00 -22.75
CA ARG A 25 26.06 17.91 -21.76
C ARG A 25 25.19 17.86 -20.50
N PRO A 26 25.78 17.68 -19.30
CA PRO A 26 25.01 17.64 -18.08
C PRO A 26 24.24 18.97 -17.93
N PRO A 27 22.94 18.94 -17.61
CA PRO A 27 22.15 20.15 -17.42
C PRO A 27 22.79 21.02 -16.32
N ALA A 28 22.67 22.35 -16.47
CA ALA A 28 23.23 23.32 -15.53
C ALA A 28 22.80 22.99 -14.09
N GLN A 29 23.78 22.82 -13.20
CA GLN A 29 23.60 22.36 -11.83
C GLN A 29 22.80 23.38 -11.01
N GLY A 30 21.49 23.21 -10.91
CA GLY A 30 20.73 23.73 -9.76
C GLY A 30 21.25 23.10 -8.46
N SER A 31 20.92 23.67 -7.29
CA SER A 31 21.38 23.11 -6.02
C SER A 31 20.98 21.63 -5.93
N PRO A 32 21.91 20.71 -5.60
CA PRO A 32 21.66 19.27 -5.65
C PRO A 32 20.50 18.85 -4.73
N PHE A 33 20.28 19.58 -3.64
CA PHE A 33 19.20 19.33 -2.69
C PHE A 33 17.80 19.58 -3.28
N TRP A 34 17.55 20.75 -3.88
CA TRP A 34 16.24 21.07 -4.44
C TRP A 34 15.88 20.20 -5.65
N HIS A 35 16.88 19.79 -6.45
CA HIS A 35 16.66 18.80 -7.52
C HIS A 35 16.22 17.46 -6.94
N MET A 36 16.93 16.94 -5.94
CA MET A 36 16.58 15.71 -5.24
C MET A 36 15.15 15.78 -4.65
N VAL A 37 14.81 16.86 -3.94
CA VAL A 37 13.47 17.04 -3.36
C VAL A 37 12.40 17.07 -4.47
N LYS A 38 12.63 17.81 -5.55
CA LYS A 38 11.70 17.86 -6.69
C LYS A 38 11.49 16.49 -7.32
N VAL A 39 12.56 15.75 -7.60
CA VAL A 39 12.48 14.39 -8.16
C VAL A 39 11.69 13.47 -7.24
N LEU A 40 11.96 13.50 -5.93
CA LEU A 40 11.24 12.68 -4.95
C LEU A 40 9.78 13.09 -4.81
N LEU A 41 9.44 14.38 -4.80
CA LEU A 41 8.06 14.85 -4.77
C LEU A 41 7.30 14.41 -6.03
N VAL A 42 7.86 14.65 -7.22
CA VAL A 42 7.27 14.21 -8.49
C VAL A 42 7.03 12.70 -8.46
N ARG A 43 8.03 11.92 -8.05
CA ARG A 43 7.95 10.47 -7.94
C ARG A 43 6.88 10.00 -6.95
N ALA A 44 6.70 10.68 -5.81
CA ALA A 44 5.69 10.32 -4.82
C ALA A 44 4.26 10.54 -5.32
N PHE A 45 4.02 11.60 -6.10
CA PHE A 45 2.70 11.92 -6.65
C PHE A 45 2.40 11.24 -7.98
N HIS A 46 3.41 10.74 -8.70
CA HIS A 46 3.21 9.93 -9.89
C HIS A 46 3.01 8.46 -9.51
N SER A 47 1.83 7.93 -9.83
CA SER A 47 1.50 6.51 -9.70
C SER A 47 2.17 5.66 -10.77
N ASP A 48 2.59 6.31 -11.86
CA ASP A 48 3.23 5.66 -12.98
C ASP A 48 4.66 5.40 -12.53
N LEU A 49 4.94 4.15 -12.17
CA LEU A 49 6.27 3.64 -11.81
C LEU A 49 7.22 3.63 -13.02
N GLU A 50 7.08 4.60 -13.90
CA GLU A 50 8.01 4.84 -14.97
C GLU A 50 9.39 5.14 -14.40
N PRO A 51 10.45 4.79 -15.13
CA PRO A 51 11.83 5.03 -14.71
C PRO A 51 12.10 6.53 -14.63
N VAL A 52 11.72 7.13 -13.51
CA VAL A 52 12.19 8.44 -13.08
C VAL A 52 13.69 8.33 -12.86
N GLU A 53 14.40 9.43 -13.15
CA GLU A 53 15.82 9.62 -12.85
C GLU A 53 16.20 8.97 -11.52
N VAL A 54 17.13 8.01 -11.58
CA VAL A 54 17.70 7.36 -10.40
C VAL A 54 18.76 8.30 -9.85
N LEU A 55 18.60 8.71 -8.60
CA LEU A 55 19.54 9.64 -7.97
C LEU A 55 20.89 8.94 -7.74
N PRO A 56 22.02 9.66 -7.79
CA PRO A 56 23.35 9.06 -7.60
C PRO A 56 23.50 8.28 -6.28
N ASP A 57 22.82 8.72 -5.22
CA ASP A 57 22.82 8.07 -3.91
C ASP A 57 21.96 6.80 -3.84
N GLU A 58 21.11 6.55 -4.85
CA GLU A 58 20.25 5.37 -4.97
C GLU A 58 20.99 4.21 -5.64
N VAL A 59 21.98 4.49 -6.50
CA VAL A 59 22.68 3.47 -7.27
C VAL A 59 23.40 2.48 -6.35
N GLY A 60 24.16 2.97 -5.36
CA GLY A 60 24.92 2.12 -4.44
C GLY A 60 24.06 1.10 -3.67
N PRO A 61 23.03 1.54 -2.92
CA PRO A 61 22.12 0.64 -2.22
C PRO A 61 21.40 -0.36 -3.14
N LEU A 62 20.99 0.08 -4.34
CA LEU A 62 20.34 -0.79 -5.32
C LEU A 62 21.27 -1.86 -5.89
N SER A 63 22.56 -1.54 -6.05
CA SER A 63 23.57 -2.49 -6.53
C SER A 63 24.04 -3.48 -5.46
N ARG A 64 24.09 -3.07 -4.18
CA ARG A 64 24.64 -3.90 -3.09
C ARG A 64 23.72 -5.02 -2.63
N ASP A 65 22.42 -4.76 -2.53
CA ASP A 65 21.53 -5.66 -1.81
C ASP A 65 21.00 -6.83 -2.65
N ASN A 66 21.49 -7.06 -3.89
CA ASN A 66 21.00 -8.10 -4.81
C ASN A 66 19.46 -8.22 -4.78
N VAL A 67 18.80 -7.07 -4.63
CA VAL A 67 17.43 -6.96 -4.16
C VAL A 67 16.52 -7.77 -5.08
N HIS A 68 16.12 -8.94 -4.59
CA HIS A 68 15.23 -9.91 -5.24
C HIS A 68 15.57 -10.21 -6.70
N GLY A 69 16.84 -10.54 -6.96
CA GLY A 69 17.27 -11.10 -8.25
C GLY A 69 17.23 -10.12 -9.41
N GLY A 70 17.31 -8.81 -9.15
CA GLY A 70 17.33 -7.78 -10.19
C GLY A 70 15.98 -7.50 -10.84
N SER A 71 14.87 -7.82 -10.15
CA SER A 71 13.53 -7.51 -10.68
C SER A 71 13.28 -6.00 -10.73
N GLU A 72 13.25 -5.47 -11.96
CA GLU A 72 12.99 -4.05 -12.26
C GLU A 72 11.71 -3.48 -11.61
N PRO A 73 10.56 -4.21 -11.52
CA PRO A 73 9.37 -3.71 -10.84
C PRO A 73 9.60 -3.41 -9.36
N LEU A 74 10.38 -4.24 -8.66
CA LEU A 74 10.60 -4.06 -7.24
C LEU A 74 11.55 -2.89 -6.96
N ARG A 75 12.56 -2.72 -7.82
CA ARG A 75 13.43 -1.54 -7.80
C ARG A 75 12.60 -0.25 -7.87
N ARG A 76 11.64 -0.19 -8.80
CA ARG A 76 10.72 0.96 -8.94
C ARG A 76 9.87 1.18 -7.70
N VAL A 77 9.34 0.12 -7.11
CA VAL A 77 8.55 0.23 -5.87
C VAL A 77 9.41 0.75 -4.71
N LEU A 78 10.66 0.33 -4.56
CA LEU A 78 11.53 0.84 -3.50
C LEU A 78 11.89 2.31 -3.69
N LEU A 79 12.15 2.72 -4.93
CA LEU A 79 12.39 4.13 -5.29
C LEU A 79 11.17 5.01 -5.02
N TRP A 80 9.97 4.53 -5.38
CA TRP A 80 8.70 5.18 -5.08
C TRP A 80 8.45 5.24 -3.57
N ARG A 81 8.71 4.14 -2.85
CA ARG A 81 8.54 4.03 -1.38
C ARG A 81 9.40 5.07 -0.65
N ARG A 82 10.65 5.27 -1.06
CA ARG A 82 11.53 6.31 -0.51
C ARG A 82 10.91 7.70 -0.67
N ALA A 83 10.40 7.99 -1.88
CA ALA A 83 9.74 9.25 -2.20
C ALA A 83 8.46 9.46 -1.38
N ALA A 84 7.60 8.44 -1.27
CA ALA A 84 6.37 8.49 -0.47
C ALA A 84 6.65 8.72 1.03
N LEU A 85 7.70 8.09 1.58
CA LEU A 85 8.12 8.32 2.97
C LEU A 85 8.63 9.75 3.21
N LEU A 86 9.32 10.35 2.24
CA LEU A 86 9.71 11.77 2.34
C LEU A 86 8.48 12.67 2.38
N VAL A 87 7.47 12.44 1.54
CA VAL A 87 6.22 13.21 1.58
C VAL A 87 5.52 13.03 2.92
N ALA A 88 5.37 11.79 3.40
CA ALA A 88 4.78 11.53 4.71
C ALA A 88 5.54 12.26 5.84
N PHE A 89 6.87 12.28 5.79
CA PHE A 89 7.72 13.00 6.74
C PHE A 89 7.48 14.52 6.69
N LEU A 90 7.51 15.13 5.50
CA LEU A 90 7.36 16.57 5.34
C LEU A 90 5.97 17.07 5.77
N PHE A 91 4.91 16.34 5.43
CA PHE A 91 3.54 16.72 5.80
C PHE A 91 3.21 16.47 7.28
N GLN A 92 3.94 15.58 7.97
CA GLN A 92 3.76 15.32 9.40
C GLN A 92 4.38 16.40 10.29
N ILE A 93 5.41 17.12 9.83
CA ILE A 93 6.14 18.09 10.66
C ILE A 93 5.25 19.26 11.13
N PRO A 94 4.53 20.00 10.25
CA PRO A 94 3.73 21.13 10.70
C PRO A 94 2.66 20.80 11.76
N PRO A 95 1.81 19.77 11.60
CA PRO A 95 0.83 19.44 12.64
C PRO A 95 1.48 18.95 13.93
N LEU A 96 2.62 18.26 13.86
CA LEU A 96 3.33 17.84 15.06
C LEU A 96 3.89 19.04 15.85
N ILE A 97 4.47 20.04 15.18
CA ILE A 97 4.99 21.24 15.85
C ILE A 97 3.88 21.96 16.61
N VAL A 98 2.73 22.18 15.96
CA VAL A 98 1.59 22.85 16.60
C VAL A 98 1.08 22.04 17.80
N ARG A 99 0.97 20.72 17.65
CA ARG A 99 0.55 19.85 18.76
C ARG A 99 1.54 19.82 19.93
N ILE A 100 2.85 19.87 19.67
CA ILE A 100 3.88 19.99 20.71
C ILE A 100 3.71 21.30 21.47
N ILE A 101 3.49 22.42 20.77
CA ILE A 101 3.28 23.73 21.40
C ILE A 101 2.02 23.70 22.26
N ASN A 102 0.90 23.24 21.70
CA ASN A 102 -0.39 23.20 22.41
C ASN A 102 -0.33 22.29 23.65
N ALA A 103 0.23 21.08 23.52
CA ALA A 103 0.39 20.18 24.65
C ALA A 103 1.37 20.72 25.70
N GLY A 104 2.42 21.44 25.28
CA GLY A 104 3.36 22.09 26.19
C GLY A 104 2.72 23.21 27.00
N VAL A 105 1.88 24.04 26.36
CA VAL A 105 1.10 25.08 27.03
C VAL A 105 0.10 24.44 28.00
N ALA A 106 -0.66 23.44 27.54
CA ALA A 106 -1.64 22.74 28.36
C ALA A 106 -1.01 22.08 29.61
N LEU A 107 0.18 21.49 29.46
CA LEU A 107 0.93 20.90 30.58
C LEU A 107 1.47 21.98 31.54
N GLY A 108 1.82 23.17 31.05
CA GLY A 108 2.25 24.28 31.88
C GLY A 108 1.12 24.85 32.73
N GLU A 109 -0.07 25.02 32.15
CA GLU A 109 -1.25 25.57 32.83
C GLU A 109 -1.91 24.53 33.75
N ASN A 110 -1.94 23.26 33.34
CA ASN A 110 -2.70 22.19 34.00
C ASN A 110 -1.82 20.98 34.34
N GLY A 111 -0.57 21.18 34.78
CA GLY A 111 0.41 20.09 34.93
C GLY A 111 0.03 18.95 35.89
N GLN A 112 -0.98 19.13 36.74
CA GLN A 112 -1.54 18.09 37.61
C GLN A 112 -2.73 17.35 36.97
N ASP A 113 -3.24 17.82 35.83
CA ASP A 113 -4.36 17.21 35.12
C ASP A 113 -3.89 15.99 34.32
N ILE A 114 -4.56 14.87 34.55
CA ILE A 114 -4.39 13.62 33.82
C ILE A 114 -4.65 13.84 32.32
N ALA A 115 -5.52 14.79 31.92
CA ALA A 115 -5.72 15.18 30.51
C ALA A 115 -4.44 15.58 29.83
N ALA A 116 -3.75 16.55 30.44
CA ALA A 116 -2.58 17.17 29.86
C ALA A 116 -1.46 16.13 29.73
N GLY A 117 -1.32 15.26 30.73
CA GLY A 117 -0.40 14.12 30.67
C GLY A 117 -0.72 13.15 29.52
N LEU A 118 -2.00 12.82 29.32
CA LEU A 118 -2.43 11.91 28.26
C LEU A 118 -2.33 12.53 26.85
N GLU A 119 -2.67 13.80 26.70
CA GLU A 119 -2.47 14.56 25.46
C GLU A 119 -0.99 14.63 25.11
N PHE A 120 -0.15 14.96 26.09
CA PHE A 120 1.30 14.98 25.91
C PHE A 120 1.84 13.59 25.51
N PHE A 121 1.32 12.51 26.09
CA PHE A 121 1.67 11.15 25.69
C PHE A 121 1.30 10.86 24.22
N LEU A 122 0.12 11.29 23.75
CA LEU A 122 -0.26 11.15 22.34
C LEU A 122 0.69 11.93 21.41
N VAL A 123 1.15 13.11 21.83
CA VAL A 123 2.17 13.89 21.10
C VAL A 123 3.51 13.14 21.05
N LEU A 124 3.93 12.51 22.15
CA LEU A 124 5.14 11.68 22.16
C LEU A 124 5.04 10.49 21.20
N LEU A 125 3.86 9.87 21.10
CA LEU A 125 3.64 8.80 20.12
C LEU A 125 3.76 9.31 18.68
N GLU A 126 3.23 10.49 18.37
CA GLU A 126 3.36 11.11 17.04
C GLU A 126 4.79 11.54 16.71
N LEU A 127 5.55 11.97 17.72
CA LEU A 127 6.99 12.17 17.58
C LEU A 127 7.71 10.84 17.28
N GLY A 128 7.33 9.77 17.98
CA GLY A 128 7.83 8.42 17.71
C GLY A 128 7.55 7.95 16.28
N VAL A 129 6.36 8.25 15.76
CA VAL A 129 6.00 8.02 14.35
C VAL A 129 6.92 8.79 13.41
N LEU A 130 7.17 10.08 13.65
CA LEU A 130 8.04 10.88 12.80
C LEU A 130 9.48 10.31 12.77
N VAL A 131 10.00 9.91 13.93
CA VAL A 131 11.32 9.24 14.05
C VAL A 131 11.33 7.90 13.30
N ALA A 132 10.25 7.12 13.40
CA ALA A 132 10.12 5.85 12.68
C ALA A 132 10.06 6.04 11.16
N ILE A 133 9.34 7.05 10.66
CA ILE A 133 9.31 7.41 9.23
C ILE A 133 10.72 7.80 8.77
N TYR A 134 11.43 8.64 9.53
CA TYR A 134 12.79 9.03 9.21
C TYR A 134 13.74 7.82 9.19
N ALA A 135 13.68 6.94 10.19
CA ALA A 135 14.49 5.73 10.25
C ALA A 135 14.17 4.78 9.08
N ALA A 136 12.89 4.62 8.74
CA ALA A 136 12.42 3.82 7.62
C ALA A 136 12.88 4.39 6.27
N MET A 137 12.88 5.72 6.13
CA MET A 137 13.37 6.45 4.96
C MET A 137 14.89 6.32 4.82
N ARG A 138 15.66 6.37 5.91
CA ARG A 138 17.12 6.14 5.89
C ARG A 138 17.48 4.70 5.54
N ARG A 139 16.65 3.76 5.96
CA ARG A 139 16.82 2.31 5.76
C ARG A 139 15.91 1.75 4.65
N TRP A 140 15.60 2.59 3.66
CA TRP A 140 14.61 2.27 2.62
C TRP A 140 14.95 1.02 1.79
N ALA A 141 16.24 0.75 1.57
CA ALA A 141 16.72 -0.44 0.86
C ALA A 141 16.50 -1.74 1.67
N SER A 142 16.60 -1.68 3.00
CA SER A 142 16.36 -2.83 3.89
C SER A 142 14.86 -3.05 4.17
N TRP A 143 14.14 -3.49 3.14
CA TRP A 143 12.68 -3.61 3.10
C TRP A 143 12.07 -4.23 4.36
N HIS A 144 12.53 -5.41 4.78
CA HIS A 144 11.97 -6.14 5.93
C HIS A 144 12.03 -5.36 7.25
N ARG A 145 13.16 -4.70 7.53
CA ARG A 145 13.34 -3.94 8.77
C ARG A 145 12.47 -2.67 8.74
N SER A 146 12.52 -1.96 7.62
CA SER A 146 11.76 -0.73 7.41
C SER A 146 10.25 -0.98 7.52
N ARG A 147 9.73 -2.05 6.90
CA ARG A 147 8.33 -2.47 7.00
C ARG A 147 7.89 -2.74 8.44
N ARG A 148 8.67 -3.52 9.22
CA ARG A 148 8.31 -3.85 10.61
C ARG A 148 8.23 -2.59 11.47
N VAL A 149 9.20 -1.68 11.34
CA VAL A 149 9.22 -0.41 12.08
C VAL A 149 8.00 0.43 11.74
N LEU A 150 7.68 0.61 10.45
CA LEU A 150 6.51 1.40 10.03
C LEU A 150 5.20 0.77 10.51
N LEU A 151 5.03 -0.55 10.36
CA LEU A 151 3.81 -1.24 10.73
C LEU A 151 3.53 -1.14 12.24
N TRP A 152 4.54 -1.43 13.07
CA TRP A 152 4.35 -1.39 14.53
C TRP A 152 4.14 0.02 15.05
N THR A 153 4.88 1.00 14.53
CA THR A 153 4.72 2.39 14.95
C THR A 153 3.37 2.96 14.50
N TRP A 154 2.94 2.63 13.28
CA TRP A 154 1.60 2.96 12.81
C TRP A 154 0.54 2.31 13.70
N ALA A 155 0.63 1.00 13.95
CA ALA A 155 -0.37 0.29 14.77
C ALA A 155 -0.48 0.90 16.17
N ALA A 156 0.65 1.22 16.82
CA ALA A 156 0.67 1.89 18.11
C ALA A 156 0.00 3.28 18.05
N SER A 157 0.37 4.13 17.09
CA SER A 157 -0.18 5.50 16.97
C SER A 157 -1.63 5.56 16.48
N PHE A 158 -2.06 4.53 15.74
CA PHE A 158 -3.43 4.37 15.29
C PHE A 158 -4.32 3.88 16.43
N LEU A 159 -3.87 2.87 17.19
CA LEU A 159 -4.66 2.25 18.25
C LEU A 159 -4.70 3.09 19.54
N ALA A 160 -3.64 3.83 19.85
CA ALA A 160 -3.55 4.65 21.06
C ALA A 160 -4.76 5.59 21.31
N PRO A 161 -5.23 6.41 20.35
CA PRO A 161 -6.38 7.29 20.59
C PRO A 161 -7.70 6.52 20.81
N PHE A 162 -7.84 5.30 20.27
CA PHE A 162 -9.00 4.44 20.57
C PHE A 162 -8.92 3.87 21.99
N LEU A 163 -7.74 3.44 22.43
CA LEU A 163 -7.54 2.99 23.81
C LEU A 163 -7.78 4.13 24.80
N PHE A 164 -7.35 5.34 24.45
CA PHE A 164 -7.62 6.54 25.23
C PHE A 164 -9.12 6.85 25.30
N SER A 165 -9.87 6.68 24.21
CA SER A 165 -11.31 6.92 24.21
C SER A 165 -12.12 5.89 25.02
N LEU A 166 -11.51 4.80 25.48
CA LEU A 166 -12.15 3.86 26.40
C LEU A 166 -12.14 4.36 27.85
N VAL A 167 -11.31 5.37 28.16
CA VAL A 167 -11.29 5.99 29.48
C VAL A 167 -12.59 6.79 29.66
N PRO A 168 -13.35 6.59 30.76
CA PRO A 168 -14.58 7.32 31.02
C PRO A 168 -14.28 8.76 31.45
N LEU A 169 -13.85 9.59 30.51
CA LEU A 169 -13.35 10.95 30.75
C LEU A 169 -14.38 11.85 31.47
N ARG A 170 -15.69 11.58 31.34
CA ARG A 170 -16.72 12.25 32.15
C ARG A 170 -16.48 12.08 33.65
N SER A 171 -16.15 10.87 34.10
CA SER A 171 -15.89 10.59 35.52
C SER A 171 -14.61 11.24 36.02
N VAL A 172 -13.67 11.55 35.12
CA VAL A 172 -12.38 12.18 35.45
C VAL A 172 -12.52 13.70 35.52
N TYR A 173 -13.11 14.33 34.50
CA TYR A 173 -13.20 15.80 34.40
C TYR A 173 -14.39 16.40 35.13
N ALA A 174 -15.47 15.64 35.26
CA ALA A 174 -16.72 16.15 35.77
C ALA A 174 -17.38 15.15 36.73
N PRO A 175 -16.66 14.71 37.79
CA PRO A 175 -17.16 13.69 38.73
C PRO A 175 -18.47 14.11 39.42
N ASN A 176 -18.70 15.42 39.55
CA ASN A 176 -19.88 15.99 40.18
C ASN A 176 -20.90 16.55 39.16
N ALA A 177 -20.68 16.35 37.85
CA ALA A 177 -21.62 16.81 36.82
C ALA A 177 -22.75 15.79 36.65
N ASP A 178 -23.72 15.90 37.55
CA ASP A 178 -24.96 15.13 37.50
C ASP A 178 -25.99 15.77 36.55
N GLY A 179 -26.94 14.95 36.10
CA GLY A 179 -28.06 15.42 35.28
C GLY A 179 -27.67 15.93 33.88
N PRO A 180 -28.40 16.93 33.34
CA PRO A 180 -28.23 17.39 31.96
C PRO A 180 -26.85 17.94 31.61
N GLN A 181 -26.16 18.57 32.57
CA GLN A 181 -24.84 19.18 32.33
C GLN A 181 -23.77 18.12 32.02
N GLY A 182 -23.76 17.01 32.75
CA GLY A 182 -22.83 15.91 32.49
C GLY A 182 -23.10 15.21 31.16
N LEU A 183 -24.37 15.18 30.70
CA LEU A 183 -24.72 14.66 29.38
C LEU A 183 -24.21 15.57 28.26
N ILE A 184 -24.40 16.88 28.38
CA ILE A 184 -23.90 17.87 27.40
C ILE A 184 -22.37 17.81 27.33
N PHE A 185 -21.69 17.78 28.48
CA PHE A 185 -20.23 17.65 28.55
C PHE A 185 -19.75 16.36 27.87
N GLY A 186 -20.38 15.22 28.19
CA GLY A 186 -20.04 13.94 27.57
C GLY A 186 -20.26 13.93 26.06
N ALA A 187 -21.34 14.54 25.57
CA ALA A 187 -21.62 14.66 24.14
C ALA A 187 -20.57 15.52 23.43
N PHE A 188 -20.20 16.66 24.02
CA PHE A 188 -19.16 17.54 23.47
C PHE A 188 -17.81 16.82 23.37
N LEU A 189 -17.42 16.11 24.43
CA LEU A 189 -16.18 15.35 24.44
C LEU A 189 -16.19 14.21 23.40
N GLY A 190 -17.33 13.53 23.24
CA GLY A 190 -17.50 12.53 22.20
C GLY A 190 -17.30 13.10 20.79
N VAL A 191 -17.84 14.29 20.51
CA VAL A 191 -17.64 15.00 19.24
C VAL A 191 -16.18 15.39 19.05
N ALA A 192 -15.52 15.93 20.08
CA ALA A 192 -14.11 16.30 20.02
C ALA A 192 -13.19 15.10 19.71
N VAL A 193 -13.41 13.97 20.40
CA VAL A 193 -12.70 12.70 20.15
C VAL A 193 -12.97 12.18 18.74
N PHE A 194 -14.22 12.26 18.27
CA PHE A 194 -14.57 11.89 16.90
C PHE A 194 -13.81 12.73 15.87
N ILE A 195 -13.80 14.06 16.02
CA ILE A 195 -13.09 14.98 15.12
C ILE A 195 -11.59 14.66 15.11
N GLN A 196 -11.00 14.33 16.26
CA GLN A 196 -9.59 13.96 16.36
C GLN A 196 -9.27 12.61 15.69
N LEU A 197 -10.17 11.63 15.78
CA LEU A 197 -10.02 10.29 15.19
C LEU A 197 -10.34 10.26 13.70
N ALA A 198 -11.25 11.12 13.24
CA ALA A 198 -11.78 11.09 11.88
C ALA A 198 -10.67 11.11 10.81
N PRO A 199 -9.64 11.99 10.84
CA PRO A 199 -8.58 11.99 9.85
C PRO A 199 -7.83 10.65 9.75
N LYS A 200 -7.59 9.97 10.88
CA LYS A 200 -6.89 8.68 10.91
C LYS A 200 -7.71 7.57 10.27
N VAL A 201 -9.02 7.54 10.57
CA VAL A 201 -9.95 6.56 9.99
C VAL A 201 -10.17 6.84 8.50
N LEU A 202 -10.37 8.11 8.14
CA LEU A 202 -10.56 8.54 6.76
C LEU A 202 -9.33 8.32 5.88
N ALA A 203 -8.12 8.33 6.45
CA ALA A 203 -6.91 8.03 5.69
C ALA A 203 -6.75 6.55 5.33
N LEU A 204 -7.36 5.64 6.11
CA LEU A 204 -7.16 4.19 6.02
C LEU A 204 -7.49 3.64 4.64
N ILE A 205 -8.71 3.89 4.17
CA ILE A 205 -9.20 3.32 2.92
C ILE A 205 -8.53 3.96 1.70
N PRO A 206 -8.42 5.30 1.58
CA PRO A 206 -7.70 5.95 0.49
C PRO A 206 -6.22 5.53 0.42
N GLY A 207 -5.55 5.36 1.56
CA GLY A 207 -4.18 4.84 1.62
C GLY A 207 -4.08 3.42 1.05
N ILE A 208 -4.99 2.52 1.43
CA ILE A 208 -5.04 1.13 0.90
C ILE A 208 -5.37 1.12 -0.59
N LEU A 209 -6.32 1.95 -1.05
CA LEU A 209 -6.69 2.05 -2.46
C LEU A 209 -5.50 2.50 -3.31
N ARG A 210 -4.78 3.53 -2.87
CA ARG A 210 -3.57 4.01 -3.56
C ARG A 210 -2.47 2.96 -3.55
N ALA A 211 -2.24 2.29 -2.41
CA ALA A 211 -1.29 1.17 -2.32
C ALA A 211 -1.60 0.07 -3.34
N ALA A 212 -2.88 -0.30 -3.46
CA ALA A 212 -3.33 -1.32 -4.40
C ALA A 212 -3.12 -0.91 -5.86
N ILE A 213 -3.32 0.37 -6.18
CA ILE A 213 -3.07 0.90 -7.53
C ILE A 213 -1.58 0.83 -7.87
N ILE A 214 -0.70 1.23 -6.96
CA ILE A 214 0.75 1.17 -7.18
C ILE A 214 1.22 -0.28 -7.26
N ALA A 215 0.72 -1.15 -6.39
CA ALA A 215 0.98 -2.58 -6.48
C ALA A 215 0.51 -3.16 -7.81
N LYS A 216 -0.63 -2.71 -8.35
CA LYS A 216 -1.11 -3.10 -9.67
C LYS A 216 -0.22 -2.58 -10.80
N ALA A 217 0.24 -1.33 -10.71
CA ALA A 217 1.17 -0.75 -11.68
C ALA A 217 2.51 -1.50 -11.70
N ALA A 218 3.00 -1.91 -10.53
CA ALA A 218 4.23 -2.69 -10.40
C ALA A 218 4.06 -4.13 -10.91
N PHE A 219 2.91 -4.76 -10.62
CA PHE A 219 2.66 -6.17 -10.90
C PHE A 219 1.35 -6.34 -11.70
N PRO A 220 1.31 -5.95 -12.98
CA PRO A 220 0.08 -5.92 -13.78
C PRO A 220 -0.53 -7.32 -14.00
N MET A 221 0.28 -8.38 -13.88
CA MET A 221 -0.17 -9.78 -13.96
C MET A 221 -0.86 -10.27 -12.68
N SER A 222 -0.65 -9.60 -11.55
CA SER A 222 -1.32 -9.97 -10.29
C SER A 222 -2.76 -9.47 -10.28
N SER A 223 -3.70 -10.37 -9.97
CA SER A 223 -5.11 -10.05 -9.78
C SER A 223 -5.43 -9.54 -8.37
N MET A 224 -4.54 -9.78 -7.40
CA MET A 224 -4.78 -9.46 -5.98
C MET A 224 -5.01 -7.96 -5.76
N PRO A 225 -4.17 -7.03 -6.26
CA PRO A 225 -4.39 -5.60 -6.01
C PRO A 225 -5.72 -5.10 -6.59
N GLY A 226 -6.11 -5.56 -7.78
CA GLY A 226 -7.40 -5.21 -8.39
C GLY A 226 -8.60 -5.66 -7.56
N ARG A 227 -8.52 -6.85 -6.93
CA ARG A 227 -9.56 -7.33 -5.99
C ARG A 227 -9.62 -6.49 -4.72
N VAL A 228 -8.47 -6.06 -4.19
CA VAL A 228 -8.45 -5.17 -3.02
C VAL A 228 -9.13 -3.83 -3.36
N ILE A 229 -8.86 -3.25 -4.54
CA ILE A 229 -9.54 -2.03 -5.00
C ILE A 229 -11.05 -2.24 -5.06
N GLN A 230 -11.50 -3.35 -5.64
CA GLN A 230 -12.92 -3.66 -5.78
C GLN A 230 -13.63 -3.79 -4.42
N ILE A 231 -12.96 -4.34 -3.42
CA ILE A 231 -13.51 -4.49 -2.06
C ILE A 231 -13.48 -3.16 -1.32
N ALA A 232 -12.36 -2.44 -1.34
CA ALA A 232 -12.15 -1.24 -0.54
C ALA A 232 -12.99 -0.03 -1.01
N ALA A 233 -13.22 0.13 -2.32
CA ALA A 233 -13.88 1.32 -2.85
C ALA A 233 -15.34 1.53 -2.37
N PRO A 234 -16.21 0.50 -2.29
CA PRO A 234 -17.53 0.65 -1.69
C PRO A 234 -17.50 1.04 -0.20
N PHE A 235 -16.54 0.51 0.56
CA PHE A 235 -16.36 0.90 1.97
C PHE A 235 -15.90 2.35 2.09
N ASP A 236 -15.04 2.83 1.20
CA ASP A 236 -14.62 4.23 1.14
C ASP A 236 -15.81 5.16 0.91
N SER A 237 -16.66 4.82 -0.08
CA SER A 237 -17.87 5.57 -0.40
C SER A 237 -18.83 5.65 0.81
N LEU A 238 -19.12 4.51 1.45
CA LEU A 238 -19.99 4.47 2.63
C LEU A 238 -19.40 5.25 3.81
N LEU A 239 -18.09 5.09 4.05
CA LEU A 239 -17.40 5.78 5.13
C LEU A 239 -17.40 7.30 4.91
N MET A 240 -17.10 7.76 3.69
CA MET A 240 -17.15 9.19 3.34
C MET A 240 -18.55 9.76 3.54
N PHE A 241 -19.60 9.05 3.13
CA PHE A 241 -20.98 9.48 3.37
C PHE A 241 -21.28 9.67 4.86
N VAL A 242 -20.93 8.67 5.68
CA VAL A 242 -21.17 8.70 7.14
C VAL A 242 -20.38 9.82 7.82
N VAL A 243 -19.14 10.08 7.39
CA VAL A 243 -18.34 11.16 8.02
C VAL A 243 -18.79 12.54 7.54
N LEU A 244 -19.18 12.69 6.28
CA LEU A 244 -19.60 13.99 5.72
C LEU A 244 -21.03 14.40 6.11
N ILE A 245 -21.88 13.47 6.55
CA ILE A 245 -23.22 13.83 7.04
C ILE A 245 -23.14 14.67 8.32
N LEU A 246 -22.16 14.44 9.19
CA LEU A 246 -22.00 15.17 10.44
C LEU A 246 -21.77 16.68 10.23
N PRO A 247 -20.74 17.11 9.47
CA PRO A 247 -20.58 18.54 9.19
C PRO A 247 -21.77 19.09 8.40
N TYR A 248 -22.46 18.30 7.58
CA TYR A 248 -23.69 18.76 6.93
C TYR A 248 -24.81 19.07 7.95
N GLN A 249 -25.05 18.20 8.92
CA GLN A 249 -26.03 18.45 9.99
C GLN A 249 -25.63 19.65 10.88
N MET A 250 -24.33 19.86 11.09
CA MET A 250 -23.84 21.01 11.87
C MET A 250 -23.96 22.34 11.11
N THR A 251 -23.72 22.32 9.81
CA THR A 251 -23.61 23.55 8.99
C THR A 251 -24.93 23.94 8.33
N GLY A 252 -25.77 22.97 7.95
CA GLY A 252 -26.98 23.18 7.14
C GLY A 252 -26.72 23.81 5.76
N GLY A 253 -25.45 23.94 5.35
CA GLY A 253 -25.07 24.75 4.19
C GLY A 253 -25.32 24.04 2.86
N GLY A 254 -25.89 24.75 1.88
CA GLY A 254 -26.13 24.22 0.54
C GLY A 254 -24.88 23.69 -0.17
N TRP A 255 -23.70 24.24 0.13
CA TRP A 255 -22.39 23.81 -0.41
C TRP A 255 -21.95 22.41 0.05
N MET A 256 -22.49 21.93 1.18
CA MET A 256 -22.16 20.60 1.69
C MET A 256 -22.83 19.48 0.89
N VAL A 257 -23.98 19.75 0.27
CA VAL A 257 -24.68 18.76 -0.58
C VAL A 257 -23.83 18.32 -1.77
N PRO A 258 -23.30 19.21 -2.64
CA PRO A 258 -22.41 18.80 -3.71
C PRO A 258 -21.09 18.23 -3.18
N ALA A 259 -20.57 18.69 -2.03
CA ALA A 259 -19.40 18.09 -1.40
C ALA A 259 -19.61 16.61 -1.05
N ILE A 260 -20.72 16.29 -0.36
CA ILE A 260 -21.11 14.92 -0.03
C ILE A 260 -21.26 14.08 -1.29
N LEU A 261 -22.02 14.55 -2.27
CA LEU A 261 -22.28 13.79 -3.50
C LEU A 261 -20.98 13.50 -4.26
N LEU A 262 -20.13 14.50 -4.48
CA LEU A 262 -18.91 14.34 -5.25
C LEU A 262 -17.88 13.46 -4.53
N LEU A 263 -17.67 13.65 -3.23
CA LEU A 263 -16.73 12.83 -2.43
C LEU A 263 -17.22 11.39 -2.26
N THR A 264 -18.53 11.18 -2.09
CA THR A 264 -19.12 9.84 -1.94
C THR A 264 -19.12 9.06 -3.26
N LEU A 265 -19.33 9.75 -4.39
CA LEU A 265 -19.36 9.12 -5.71
C LEU A 265 -17.97 8.92 -6.30
N ALA A 266 -16.94 9.68 -5.88
CA ALA A 266 -15.58 9.55 -6.41
C ALA A 266 -14.99 8.11 -6.29
N PRO A 267 -15.17 7.37 -5.18
CA PRO A 267 -14.74 5.98 -5.09
C PRO A 267 -15.39 5.01 -6.07
N ILE A 268 -16.53 5.36 -6.69
CA ILE A 268 -17.16 4.51 -7.71
C ILE A 268 -16.24 4.31 -8.92
N PHE A 269 -15.43 5.32 -9.27
CA PHE A 269 -14.41 5.18 -10.31
C PHE A 269 -13.37 4.12 -9.96
N PHE A 270 -12.98 4.02 -8.69
CA PHE A 270 -12.11 2.93 -8.20
C PHE A 270 -12.82 1.59 -8.25
N TYR A 271 -14.10 1.49 -7.89
CA TYR A 271 -14.84 0.24 -7.98
C TYR A 271 -14.92 -0.28 -9.43
N VAL A 272 -15.30 0.59 -10.38
CA VAL A 272 -15.39 0.25 -11.81
C VAL A 272 -14.01 -0.09 -12.38
N GLY A 273 -13.00 0.70 -12.02
CA GLY A 273 -11.59 0.43 -12.37
C GLY A 273 -11.09 -0.89 -11.81
N GLY A 274 -11.38 -1.16 -10.54
CA GLY A 274 -10.98 -2.37 -9.82
C GLY A 274 -11.48 -3.64 -10.49
N LYS A 275 -12.72 -3.65 -11.01
CA LYS A 275 -13.24 -4.78 -11.81
C LYS A 275 -12.42 -5.05 -13.07
N ARG A 276 -11.94 -3.99 -13.74
CA ARG A 276 -11.05 -4.13 -14.90
C ARG A 276 -9.67 -4.60 -14.44
N LEU A 277 -9.07 -3.92 -13.47
CA LEU A 277 -7.74 -4.20 -12.92
C LEU A 277 -7.62 -5.54 -12.18
N ALA A 278 -8.72 -6.18 -11.77
CA ALA A 278 -8.70 -7.52 -11.19
C ALA A 278 -8.31 -8.59 -12.22
N LYS A 279 -8.41 -8.29 -13.51
CA LYS A 279 -7.94 -9.17 -14.59
C LYS A 279 -6.42 -9.03 -14.79
N PRO A 280 -5.70 -10.10 -15.15
CA PRO A 280 -4.33 -9.99 -15.61
C PRO A 280 -4.27 -9.15 -16.89
N HIS A 281 -3.39 -8.17 -16.94
CA HIS A 281 -3.25 -7.24 -18.07
C HIS A 281 -1.79 -7.09 -18.48
N THR A 282 -1.58 -6.64 -19.71
CA THR A 282 -0.30 -6.05 -20.12
C THR A 282 -0.08 -4.74 -19.35
N LEU A 283 1.17 -4.32 -19.20
CA LEU A 283 1.52 -3.10 -18.47
C LEU A 283 0.83 -1.86 -19.06
N GLU A 284 0.83 -1.71 -20.38
CA GLU A 284 0.22 -0.57 -21.07
C GLU A 284 -1.29 -0.47 -20.82
N LEU A 285 -2.01 -1.59 -20.93
CA LEU A 285 -3.45 -1.63 -20.63
C LEU A 285 -3.74 -1.34 -19.15
N ALA A 286 -2.92 -1.88 -18.24
CA ALA A 286 -3.05 -1.59 -16.82
C ALA A 286 -2.85 -0.10 -16.50
N LEU A 287 -1.83 0.54 -17.09
CA LEU A 287 -1.56 1.97 -16.91
C LEU A 287 -2.67 2.83 -17.49
N LYS A 288 -3.22 2.47 -18.66
CA LYS A 288 -4.36 3.16 -19.26
C LYS A 288 -5.60 3.11 -18.36
N ASP A 289 -5.93 1.93 -17.83
CA ASP A 289 -7.05 1.74 -16.91
C ASP A 289 -6.84 2.50 -15.59
N ILE A 290 -5.63 2.43 -15.02
CA ILE A 290 -5.24 3.19 -13.82
C ILE A 290 -5.41 4.70 -14.06
N GLY A 291 -4.91 5.22 -15.19
CA GLY A 291 -4.96 6.64 -15.51
C GLY A 291 -6.39 7.15 -15.70
N TRP A 292 -7.30 6.34 -16.26
CA TRP A 292 -8.73 6.69 -16.35
C TRP A 292 -9.39 6.72 -14.97
N THR A 293 -9.23 5.64 -14.20
CA THR A 293 -9.81 5.51 -12.86
C THR A 293 -9.33 6.61 -11.92
N ARG A 294 -8.04 6.92 -11.95
CA ARG A 294 -7.42 7.95 -11.11
C ARG A 294 -7.90 9.35 -11.49
N ARG A 295 -7.97 9.69 -12.78
CA ARG A 295 -8.45 11.03 -13.20
C ARG A 295 -9.89 11.29 -12.76
N GLY A 296 -10.78 10.31 -12.91
CA GLY A 296 -12.17 10.43 -12.45
C GLY A 296 -12.27 10.64 -10.95
N ALA A 297 -11.56 9.81 -10.17
CA ALA A 297 -11.54 9.94 -8.71
C ALA A 297 -10.89 11.25 -8.22
N ILE A 298 -9.76 11.67 -8.81
CA ILE A 298 -9.10 12.95 -8.46
C ILE A 298 -10.01 14.13 -8.77
N ALA A 299 -10.66 14.15 -9.94
CA ALA A 299 -11.57 15.24 -10.29
C ALA A 299 -12.74 15.33 -9.30
N GLY A 300 -13.38 14.20 -8.97
CA GLY A 300 -14.46 14.15 -7.98
C GLY A 300 -14.00 14.58 -6.59
N ASN A 301 -12.87 14.07 -6.11
CA ASN A 301 -12.32 14.43 -4.81
C ASN A 301 -11.88 15.89 -4.71
N LEU A 302 -11.27 16.44 -5.76
CA LEU A 302 -10.83 17.84 -5.77
C LEU A 302 -12.01 18.80 -5.80
N LEU A 303 -13.01 18.54 -6.65
CA LEU A 303 -14.21 19.37 -6.73
C LEU A 303 -15.04 19.26 -5.44
N GLY A 304 -15.25 18.04 -4.93
CA GLY A 304 -15.97 17.82 -3.68
C GLY A 304 -15.24 18.37 -2.47
N GLY A 305 -13.91 18.24 -2.42
CA GLY A 305 -13.06 18.83 -1.38
C GLY A 305 -13.08 20.36 -1.40
N LEU A 306 -13.11 20.98 -2.59
CA LEU A 306 -13.28 22.43 -2.72
C LEU A 306 -14.64 22.88 -2.19
N CYS A 307 -15.73 22.19 -2.57
CA CYS A 307 -17.07 22.46 -2.03
C CYS A 307 -17.12 22.29 -0.51
N LEU A 308 -16.43 21.27 0.03
CA LEU A 308 -16.33 21.04 1.48
C LEU A 308 -15.62 22.20 2.16
N VAL A 309 -14.46 22.64 1.66
CA VAL A 309 -13.70 23.76 2.24
C VAL A 309 -14.51 25.06 2.19
N VAL A 310 -15.14 25.36 1.06
CA VAL A 310 -16.01 26.55 0.94
C VAL A 310 -17.19 26.47 1.90
N GLY A 311 -17.86 25.31 1.98
CA GLY A 311 -18.96 25.08 2.93
C GLY A 311 -18.53 25.26 4.38
N LEU A 312 -17.39 24.69 4.76
CA LEU A 312 -16.82 24.85 6.09
C LEU A 312 -16.41 26.30 6.36
N MET A 313 -15.80 27.02 5.42
CA MET A 313 -15.42 28.42 5.60
C MET A 313 -16.63 29.33 5.85
N VAL A 314 -17.72 29.11 5.13
CA VAL A 314 -18.97 29.87 5.33
C VAL A 314 -19.54 29.63 6.73
N THR A 315 -19.35 28.43 7.30
CA THR A 315 -19.86 28.09 8.64
C THR A 315 -18.89 28.39 9.78
N VAL A 316 -17.59 28.27 9.57
CA VAL A 316 -16.57 28.52 10.62
C VAL A 316 -16.64 29.97 11.10
N GLY A 317 -16.98 30.91 10.23
CA GLY A 317 -17.22 32.30 10.62
C GLY A 317 -18.49 32.53 11.45
N SER A 318 -19.40 31.56 11.56
CA SER A 318 -20.68 31.72 12.25
C SER A 318 -20.82 30.90 13.54
N VAL A 319 -19.91 29.97 13.82
CA VAL A 319 -19.97 29.12 15.02
C VAL A 319 -18.96 29.61 16.08
N GLU A 320 -19.41 30.55 16.91
CA GLU A 320 -18.71 30.94 18.13
C GLU A 320 -19.25 30.12 19.30
N PHE A 321 -18.37 29.41 20.03
CA PHE A 321 -18.73 28.74 21.28
C PHE A 321 -17.93 29.38 22.41
N ASN A 322 -18.63 30.04 23.33
CA ASN A 322 -18.05 30.69 24.51
C ASN A 322 -16.92 31.69 24.18
N GLY A 323 -17.06 32.45 23.08
CA GLY A 323 -16.08 33.45 22.63
C GLY A 323 -14.82 32.87 21.98
N SER A 324 -14.74 31.55 21.80
CA SER A 324 -13.67 30.88 21.05
C SER A 324 -14.24 30.23 19.80
N HIS A 325 -13.52 30.36 18.68
CA HIS A 325 -13.87 29.61 17.47
C HIS A 325 -13.58 28.13 17.71
N LEU A 326 -14.62 27.30 17.66
CA LEU A 326 -14.51 25.85 17.89
C LEU A 326 -13.55 25.18 16.88
N ILE A 327 -13.50 25.71 15.65
CA ILE A 327 -12.64 25.24 14.57
C ILE A 327 -12.04 26.47 13.90
N GLY A 328 -10.74 26.69 14.06
CA GLY A 328 -10.02 27.73 13.36
C GLY A 328 -9.68 27.32 11.92
N PHE A 329 -9.41 28.31 11.06
CA PHE A 329 -8.84 28.05 9.73
C PHE A 329 -7.52 27.25 9.82
N GLY A 330 -6.72 27.52 10.86
CA GLY A 330 -5.51 26.77 11.16
C GLY A 330 -5.79 25.27 11.37
N ASP A 331 -6.86 24.91 12.07
CA ASP A 331 -7.19 23.51 12.36
C ASP A 331 -7.56 22.75 11.09
N ILE A 332 -8.29 23.39 10.15
CA ILE A 332 -8.61 22.80 8.84
C ILE A 332 -7.32 22.52 8.08
N PHE A 333 -6.40 23.48 8.04
CA PHE A 333 -5.11 23.31 7.35
C PHE A 333 -4.29 22.18 7.97
N LEU A 334 -4.20 22.12 9.31
CA LEU A 334 -3.50 21.06 10.03
C LEU A 334 -4.17 19.68 9.84
N ALA A 335 -5.49 19.63 9.78
CA ALA A 335 -6.25 18.41 9.49
C ALA A 335 -5.94 17.88 8.08
N VAL A 336 -5.87 18.76 7.08
CA VAL A 336 -5.48 18.39 5.71
C VAL A 336 -4.05 17.87 5.66
N PHE A 337 -3.09 18.53 6.34
CA PHE A 337 -1.71 18.06 6.40
C PHE A 337 -1.59 16.69 7.08
N THR A 338 -2.30 16.51 8.20
CA THR A 338 -2.36 15.24 8.92
C THR A 338 -2.95 14.15 8.02
N LEU A 339 -4.07 14.43 7.33
CA LEU A 339 -4.72 13.50 6.42
C LEU A 339 -3.77 13.07 5.29
N ILE A 340 -3.05 14.00 4.66
CA ILE A 340 -2.07 13.70 3.61
C ILE A 340 -0.94 12.82 4.16
N ALA A 341 -0.37 13.18 5.31
CA ALA A 341 0.71 12.41 5.93
C ALA A 341 0.27 10.97 6.26
N GLU A 342 -0.94 10.80 6.80
CA GLU A 342 -1.51 9.47 7.11
C GLU A 342 -1.77 8.66 5.82
N ILE A 343 -2.32 9.28 4.77
CA ILE A 343 -2.56 8.59 3.48
C ILE A 343 -1.25 8.04 2.93
N PHE A 344 -0.19 8.85 2.82
CA PHE A 344 1.10 8.39 2.27
C PHE A 344 1.77 7.33 3.13
N ARG A 345 1.66 7.45 4.47
CA ARG A 345 2.18 6.44 5.39
C ARG A 345 1.47 5.09 5.20
N LEU A 346 0.13 5.11 5.14
CA LEU A 346 -0.70 3.94 4.90
C LEU A 346 -0.51 3.36 3.51
N GLU A 347 -0.24 4.19 2.51
CA GLU A 347 0.08 3.77 1.15
C GLU A 347 1.35 2.90 1.14
N VAL A 348 2.40 3.32 1.84
CA VAL A 348 3.65 2.56 2.00
C VAL A 348 3.42 1.26 2.79
N ILE A 349 2.67 1.31 3.89
CA ILE A 349 2.38 0.12 4.69
C ILE A 349 1.52 -0.87 3.90
N GLY A 350 0.52 -0.37 3.18
CA GLY A 350 -0.40 -1.15 2.35
C GLY A 350 0.34 -1.91 1.25
N ILE A 351 1.26 -1.24 0.53
CA ILE A 351 2.05 -1.92 -0.51
C ILE A 351 2.99 -2.94 0.10
N ASP A 352 3.60 -2.64 1.25
CA ASP A 352 4.50 -3.56 1.95
C ASP A 352 3.76 -4.84 2.41
N ILE A 353 2.51 -4.71 2.87
CA ILE A 353 1.63 -5.85 3.22
C ILE A 353 1.25 -6.64 1.97
N MET A 354 0.81 -5.98 0.90
CA MET A 354 0.43 -6.65 -0.34
C MET A 354 1.58 -7.40 -0.99
N LEU A 355 2.78 -6.81 -1.02
CA LEU A 355 3.98 -7.48 -1.52
C LEU A 355 4.32 -8.71 -0.68
N GLY A 356 4.27 -8.57 0.66
CA GLY A 356 4.46 -9.70 1.56
C GLY A 356 3.46 -10.84 1.30
N ALA A 357 2.19 -10.49 1.08
CA ALA A 357 1.16 -11.47 0.77
C ALA A 357 1.36 -12.13 -0.60
N MET A 358 1.75 -11.38 -1.63
CA MET A 358 2.02 -11.92 -2.96
C MET A 358 3.22 -12.87 -2.95
N VAL A 359 4.30 -12.52 -2.25
CA VAL A 359 5.47 -13.40 -2.07
C VAL A 359 5.07 -14.68 -1.35
N GLY A 360 4.36 -14.58 -0.22
CA GLY A 360 3.92 -15.76 0.54
C GLY A 360 2.97 -16.66 -0.25
N LEU A 361 2.07 -16.09 -1.07
CA LEU A 361 1.20 -16.87 -1.96
C LEU A 361 2.00 -17.58 -3.07
N HIS A 362 3.04 -16.95 -3.60
CA HIS A 362 3.88 -17.53 -4.64
C HIS A 362 4.74 -18.68 -4.10
N GLU A 363 5.36 -18.48 -2.94
CA GLU A 363 6.10 -19.52 -2.22
C GLU A 363 5.19 -20.69 -1.85
N GLY A 364 3.99 -20.42 -1.35
CA GLY A 364 3.01 -21.48 -1.05
C GLY A 364 2.55 -22.25 -2.28
N ARG A 365 2.42 -21.60 -3.45
CA ARG A 365 2.11 -22.29 -4.72
C ARG A 365 3.27 -23.15 -5.20
N ARG A 366 4.51 -22.67 -5.08
CA ARG A 366 5.71 -23.44 -5.44
C ARG A 366 5.86 -24.67 -4.56
N ALA A 367 5.66 -24.52 -3.25
CA ALA A 367 5.69 -25.66 -2.32
C ALA A 367 4.63 -26.71 -2.72
N ARG A 368 3.39 -26.28 -2.97
CA ARG A 368 2.32 -27.20 -3.44
C ARG A 368 2.61 -27.84 -4.78
N ALA A 369 3.22 -27.13 -5.73
CA ALA A 369 3.60 -27.70 -7.01
C ALA A 369 4.68 -28.79 -6.83
N ALA A 370 5.70 -28.52 -6.02
CA ALA A 370 6.71 -29.52 -5.67
C ALA A 370 6.12 -30.75 -4.97
N ASP A 371 5.12 -30.56 -4.09
CA ASP A 371 4.39 -31.65 -3.44
C ASP A 371 3.60 -32.49 -4.46
N VAL A 372 2.97 -31.86 -5.45
CA VAL A 372 2.24 -32.54 -6.54
C VAL A 372 3.20 -33.32 -7.42
N ASP A 373 4.32 -32.72 -7.85
CA ASP A 373 5.34 -33.37 -8.66
C ASP A 373 5.94 -34.58 -7.91
N ALA A 374 6.16 -34.45 -6.60
CA ALA A 374 6.65 -35.53 -5.75
C ALA A 374 5.62 -36.67 -5.61
N ALA A 375 4.33 -36.33 -5.51
CA ALA A 375 3.24 -37.31 -5.45
C ALA A 375 3.07 -38.06 -6.79
N GLU A 376 3.16 -37.35 -7.92
CA GLU A 376 3.14 -37.94 -9.26
C GLU A 376 4.31 -38.91 -9.46
N ALA A 377 5.53 -38.50 -9.10
CA ALA A 377 6.71 -39.35 -9.14
C ALA A 377 6.65 -40.55 -8.18
N ALA A 378 5.89 -40.47 -7.08
CA ALA A 378 5.65 -41.61 -6.20
C ALA A 378 4.67 -42.61 -6.83
N TYR A 379 3.60 -42.11 -7.45
CA TYR A 379 2.60 -42.91 -8.14
C TYR A 379 3.18 -43.63 -9.37
N GLU A 380 4.01 -42.96 -10.18
CA GLU A 380 4.69 -43.59 -11.32
C GLU A 380 5.60 -44.76 -10.88
N ARG A 381 6.32 -44.60 -9.77
CA ARG A 381 7.14 -45.69 -9.19
C ARG A 381 6.29 -46.87 -8.73
N GLU A 382 5.12 -46.63 -8.17
CA GLU A 382 4.20 -47.70 -7.78
C GLU A 382 3.63 -48.43 -9.00
N LEU A 383 3.28 -47.70 -10.07
CA LEU A 383 2.85 -48.28 -11.34
C LEU A 383 3.94 -49.15 -11.97
N ASP A 384 5.20 -48.71 -11.93
CA ASP A 384 6.33 -49.49 -12.44
C ASP A 384 6.53 -50.80 -11.65
N VAL A 385 6.38 -50.75 -10.32
CA VAL A 385 6.43 -51.94 -9.46
C VAL A 385 5.28 -52.90 -9.77
N LEU A 386 4.06 -52.39 -9.93
CA LEU A 386 2.90 -53.20 -10.29
C LEU A 386 3.02 -53.80 -11.70
N ALA A 387 3.54 -53.03 -12.67
CA ALA A 387 3.80 -53.50 -14.02
C ALA A 387 4.86 -54.60 -14.04
N ALA A 388 5.94 -54.45 -13.27
CA ALA A 388 6.96 -55.47 -13.09
C ALA A 388 6.41 -56.74 -12.44
N ALA A 389 5.61 -56.60 -11.37
CA ALA A 389 4.94 -57.72 -10.71
C ALA A 389 4.00 -58.47 -11.65
N ARG A 390 3.21 -57.75 -12.46
CA ARG A 390 2.31 -58.34 -13.45
C ARG A 390 3.05 -59.09 -14.56
N ARG A 391 4.17 -58.55 -15.06
CA ARG A 391 5.03 -59.25 -16.03
C ARG A 391 5.58 -60.55 -15.45
N ALA A 392 6.08 -60.50 -14.21
CA ALA A 392 6.58 -61.69 -13.53
C ALA A 392 5.50 -62.76 -13.34
N ASP A 393 4.25 -62.39 -13.10
CA ASP A 393 3.12 -63.32 -12.97
C ASP A 393 2.71 -63.94 -14.31
N ILE A 394 2.74 -63.16 -15.40
CA ILE A 394 2.53 -63.66 -16.77
C ILE A 394 3.61 -64.69 -17.14
N ASP A 395 4.87 -64.37 -16.86
CA ASP A 395 5.99 -65.28 -17.14
C ASP A 395 5.88 -66.59 -16.35
N ARG A 396 5.48 -66.50 -15.07
CA ARG A 396 5.24 -67.67 -14.21
C ARG A 396 4.08 -68.51 -14.73
N SER A 397 3.00 -67.87 -15.17
CA SER A 397 1.84 -68.54 -15.77
C SER A 397 2.22 -69.24 -17.09
N ALA A 398 3.02 -68.60 -17.94
CA ALA A 398 3.51 -69.17 -19.19
C ALA A 398 4.42 -70.39 -18.97
N GLN A 399 5.26 -70.38 -17.93
CA GLN A 399 6.09 -71.53 -17.55
C GLN A 399 5.26 -72.70 -16.99
N SER A 400 4.14 -72.41 -16.33
CA SER A 400 3.22 -73.43 -15.81
C SER A 400 2.21 -73.96 -16.83
N ALA A 401 2.14 -73.36 -18.03
CA ALA A 401 1.21 -73.77 -19.06
C ALA A 401 1.53 -75.20 -19.53
N PRO A 402 0.54 -76.12 -19.56
CA PRO A 402 0.77 -77.50 -19.97
C PRO A 402 1.33 -77.53 -21.38
N LYS A 403 2.44 -78.26 -21.56
CA LYS A 403 3.13 -78.42 -22.84
C LYS A 403 2.10 -78.85 -23.89
N PRO A 404 2.00 -78.17 -25.05
CA PRO A 404 0.99 -78.52 -26.04
C PRO A 404 1.13 -80.00 -26.42
N PRO A 405 0.00 -80.72 -26.58
CA PRO A 405 0.04 -82.13 -26.96
C PRO A 405 0.86 -82.29 -28.25
N PRO A 406 1.67 -83.35 -28.36
CA PRO A 406 2.52 -83.57 -29.53
C PRO A 406 1.67 -83.49 -30.79
N GLN A 407 2.07 -82.62 -31.74
CA GLN A 407 1.37 -82.51 -33.01
C GLN A 407 1.33 -83.89 -33.68
N PRO A 408 0.16 -84.33 -34.17
CA PRO A 408 0.08 -85.59 -34.90
C PRO A 408 1.03 -85.53 -36.10
N PRO A 409 1.77 -86.61 -36.39
CA PRO A 409 2.74 -86.64 -37.47
C PRO A 409 2.05 -86.23 -38.77
N GLY A 410 2.52 -85.12 -39.35
CA GLY A 410 1.99 -84.59 -40.59
C GLY A 410 2.05 -85.66 -41.67
N GLY A 411 0.89 -86.01 -42.22
CA GLY A 411 0.80 -86.78 -43.46
C GLY A 411 1.52 -85.99 -44.54
N GLY A 412 2.62 -86.55 -45.06
CA GLY A 412 3.34 -85.97 -46.18
C GLY A 412 2.43 -85.86 -47.42
N PRO A 413 2.59 -84.82 -48.25
CA PRO A 413 1.83 -84.67 -49.49
C PRO A 413 2.20 -85.79 -50.47
N SER A 414 1.18 -86.52 -50.92
CA SER A 414 1.23 -87.48 -52.02
C SER A 414 1.25 -86.78 -53.39
#